data_AF-A0A9P0F054-F1
#
_entry.id   AF-A0A9P0F054-F1
#
_cell.length_a   1.000
_cell.length_b   1.000
_cell.length_c   1.000
_cell.angle_alpha   90.00
_cell.angle_beta   90.00
_cell.angle_gamma   90.00
#
_symmetry.space_group_name_H-M   'P 1'
#
loop_
_entity.id
_entity.type
_entity.pdbx_description
1 polymer ?
#
loop_
_entity_poly.entity_id
_entity_poly.type
_entity_poly.pdbx_seq_one_letter_code
_entity_poly.pdbx_strand_id
1 'polypeptide(L)'
;MSAKPRACSYCQEEVQGLRVRCTVCPDFKLCLQCFSAGAEIGQHKNDEPYQFVDAGMPCLFGRNKWTPQEEIHLLDATEYYGFGNWEDIANHIETRTPEEAKEEYVHRYLDATLGKMCWAPALRRRPRYRDPIKEEKGALSHASISKMPLLDVSSQEAAQLGYMVLRDDFEKEFDNEAEYLISNLSINHDKDDCLDIALKLTQVDMYTQRLRERARRKRIAKDYMLVSQFFSLMKDRPNVKKKPRETRVLEERTKVLCQFQTAEEHDQLLVNLQREKNLRRRLAELLICRRNGITKFEDCESFYNYRQQHIGSTSPGSSSSVPHPSLSSQKRKERSESFSSTNKSFMPPTGSPTSWRLPAADSNLCALLSAAEEQLCSMLKIPLSQYISTKTLLVADNLGLSFNPSCQHDRAIVDYVNHSGWITSALG
;
A
#
# COMPACT_ATOMS: atom_id res chain seq x y z
N MET A 1 -15.00 16.28 43.69
CA MET A 1 -15.82 16.16 44.92
C MET A 1 -14.86 16.18 46.10
N SER A 2 -14.88 17.21 46.95
CA SER A 2 -13.95 17.30 48.09
C SER A 2 -14.14 16.12 49.04
N ALA A 3 -13.08 15.34 49.24
CA ALA A 3 -13.04 14.29 50.23
C ALA A 3 -13.23 14.90 51.63
N LYS A 4 -14.38 14.64 52.27
CA LYS A 4 -14.62 15.05 53.66
C LYS A 4 -13.56 14.40 54.58
N PRO A 5 -13.07 15.12 55.62
CA PRO A 5 -12.00 14.63 56.48
C PRO A 5 -12.35 13.28 57.14
N ARG A 6 -11.36 12.38 57.16
CA ARG A 6 -11.42 11.03 57.74
C ARG A 6 -11.11 11.00 59.25
N ALA A 7 -10.98 12.17 59.89
CA ALA A 7 -10.58 12.28 61.29
C ALA A 7 -11.75 12.03 62.27
N CYS A 8 -11.40 11.52 63.45
CA CYS A 8 -12.26 11.38 64.62
C CYS A 8 -12.58 12.76 65.20
N SER A 9 -13.85 13.05 65.49
CA SER A 9 -14.30 14.32 66.07
C SER A 9 -13.84 14.52 67.52
N TYR A 10 -13.39 13.46 68.22
CA TYR A 10 -12.91 13.53 69.60
C TYR A 10 -11.37 13.62 69.68
N CYS A 11 -10.65 12.56 69.27
CA CYS A 11 -9.19 12.53 69.34
C CYS A 11 -8.48 13.24 68.18
N GLN A 12 -9.22 13.67 67.14
CA GLN A 12 -8.68 14.30 65.93
C GLN A 12 -7.73 13.42 65.10
N GLU A 13 -7.53 12.16 65.50
CA GLU A 13 -6.74 11.20 64.74
C GLU A 13 -7.47 10.72 63.49
N GLU A 14 -6.71 10.38 62.45
CA GLU A 14 -7.26 9.83 61.21
C GLU A 14 -7.79 8.41 61.42
N VAL A 15 -9.06 8.19 61.09
CA VAL A 15 -9.69 6.86 61.22
C VAL A 15 -9.54 6.09 59.92
N GLN A 16 -8.69 5.06 59.95
CA GLN A 16 -8.55 4.09 58.87
C GLN A 16 -9.58 2.96 59.06
N GLY A 17 -10.49 2.77 58.11
CA GLY A 17 -11.49 1.70 58.13
C GLY A 17 -12.83 2.08 58.78
N LEU A 18 -13.30 1.25 59.72
CA LEU A 18 -14.62 1.34 60.34
C LEU A 18 -14.70 2.54 61.30
N ARG A 19 -15.66 3.44 61.06
CA ARG A 19 -15.95 4.58 61.95
C ARG A 19 -17.41 4.58 62.38
N VAL A 20 -17.68 5.19 63.53
CA VAL A 20 -19.03 5.33 64.05
C VAL A 20 -19.53 6.73 63.75
N ARG A 21 -20.65 6.84 63.03
CA ARG A 21 -21.31 8.11 62.74
C ARG A 21 -22.54 8.25 63.63
N CYS A 22 -22.65 9.36 64.36
CA CYS A 22 -23.89 9.69 65.06
C CYS A 22 -24.96 10.11 64.04
N THR A 23 -26.18 9.61 64.20
CA THR A 23 -27.30 9.93 63.28
C THR A 23 -28.01 11.23 63.64
N VAL A 24 -27.83 11.72 64.87
CA VAL A 24 -28.44 12.95 65.40
C VAL A 24 -27.52 14.17 65.22
N CYS A 25 -26.23 14.01 65.51
CA CYS A 25 -25.28 15.11 65.43
C CYS A 25 -24.77 15.32 63.98
N PRO A 26 -24.77 16.57 63.45
CA PRO A 26 -24.32 16.85 62.10
C PRO A 26 -22.80 16.63 61.96
N ASP A 27 -22.41 15.82 60.97
CA ASP A 27 -21.01 15.49 60.64
C ASP A 27 -20.13 14.97 61.80
N PHE A 28 -20.75 14.40 62.85
CA PHE A 28 -20.04 13.84 64.01
C PHE A 28 -19.62 12.38 63.79
N LYS A 29 -18.32 12.09 63.97
CA LYS A 29 -17.73 10.76 63.72
C LYS A 29 -16.74 10.39 64.83
N LEU A 30 -16.79 9.16 65.31
CA LEU A 30 -15.86 8.63 66.31
C LEU A 30 -15.05 7.47 65.73
N CYS A 31 -13.80 7.34 66.16
CA CYS A 31 -13.04 6.10 66.02
C CYS A 31 -13.60 5.05 67.00
N LEU A 32 -13.34 3.76 66.73
CA LEU A 32 -13.85 2.68 67.57
C LEU A 32 -13.40 2.79 69.04
N GLN A 33 -12.18 3.26 69.27
CA GLN A 33 -11.64 3.44 70.62
C GLN A 33 -12.40 4.54 71.39
N CYS A 34 -12.59 5.71 70.79
CA CYS A 34 -13.36 6.81 71.41
C CYS A 34 -14.82 6.43 71.62
N PHE A 35 -15.42 5.70 70.68
CA PHE A 35 -16.78 5.18 70.84
C PHE A 35 -16.87 4.18 71.99
N SER A 36 -15.92 3.23 72.09
CA SER A 36 -15.89 2.24 73.17
C SER A 36 -15.64 2.85 74.55
N ALA A 37 -14.94 3.99 74.60
CA ALA A 37 -14.72 4.77 75.81
C ALA A 37 -15.93 5.63 76.21
N GLY A 38 -17.00 5.64 75.40
CA GLY A 38 -18.19 6.46 75.64
C GLY A 38 -17.91 7.96 75.55
N ALA A 39 -17.03 8.38 74.64
CA ALA A 39 -16.61 9.78 74.53
C ALA A 39 -17.78 10.71 74.15
N GLU A 40 -18.06 11.68 75.02
CA GLU A 40 -19.08 12.72 74.82
C GLU A 40 -18.40 14.08 74.58
N ILE A 41 -18.89 14.85 73.60
CA ILE A 41 -18.34 16.17 73.30
C ILE A 41 -19.42 17.11 72.77
N GLY A 42 -19.49 18.31 73.34
CA GLY A 42 -20.49 19.32 72.97
C GLY A 42 -21.92 18.84 73.20
N GLN A 43 -22.70 18.72 72.12
CA GLN A 43 -24.10 18.28 72.15
C GLN A 43 -24.28 16.77 71.92
N HIS A 44 -23.19 16.02 71.69
CA HIS A 44 -23.24 14.58 71.47
C HIS A 44 -23.21 13.82 72.80
N LYS A 45 -24.11 12.84 72.95
CA LYS A 45 -24.13 11.88 74.07
C LYS A 45 -23.86 10.47 73.59
N ASN A 46 -23.31 9.63 74.46
CA ASN A 46 -22.94 8.25 74.15
C ASN A 46 -24.14 7.32 73.86
N ASP A 47 -25.33 7.68 74.35
CA ASP A 47 -26.59 6.93 74.17
C ASP A 47 -27.34 7.28 72.86
N GLU A 48 -26.82 8.22 72.06
CA GLU A 48 -27.45 8.64 70.81
C GLU A 48 -27.36 7.55 69.72
N PRO A 49 -28.38 7.39 68.87
CA PRO A 49 -28.37 6.37 67.82
C PRO A 49 -27.24 6.60 66.82
N TYR A 50 -26.53 5.51 66.52
CA TYR A 50 -25.32 5.54 65.70
C TYR A 50 -25.38 4.56 64.52
N GLN A 51 -24.55 4.82 63.51
CA GLN A 51 -24.39 3.96 62.34
C GLN A 51 -22.90 3.66 62.14
N PHE A 52 -22.58 2.39 61.94
CA PHE A 52 -21.26 1.99 61.46
C PHE A 52 -21.11 2.38 59.99
N VAL A 53 -20.08 3.16 59.69
CA VAL A 53 -19.71 3.54 58.35
C VAL A 53 -18.36 2.90 58.07
N ASP A 54 -18.36 1.86 57.25
CA ASP A 54 -17.12 1.32 56.72
C ASP A 54 -16.63 2.22 55.57
N ALA A 55 -15.36 2.60 55.60
CA ALA A 55 -14.70 3.25 54.48
C ALA A 55 -14.20 2.24 53.43
N GLY A 56 -14.27 0.95 53.74
CA GLY A 56 -14.01 -0.14 52.81
C GLY A 56 -15.10 -0.24 51.77
N MET A 57 -14.70 -0.27 50.50
CA MET A 57 -15.58 -0.70 49.42
C MET A 57 -16.02 -2.14 49.72
N PRO A 58 -17.30 -2.49 49.62
CA PRO A 58 -17.68 -3.90 49.67
C PRO A 58 -16.94 -4.63 48.55
N CYS A 59 -16.38 -5.80 48.83
CA CYS A 59 -15.76 -6.64 47.80
C CYS A 59 -16.75 -6.83 46.66
N LEU A 60 -16.48 -6.16 45.52
CA LEU A 60 -17.38 -6.12 44.37
C LEU A 60 -17.66 -7.53 43.83
N PHE A 61 -16.77 -8.48 44.15
CA PHE A 61 -16.80 -9.81 43.59
C PHE A 61 -16.76 -10.97 44.60
N GLY A 62 -17.24 -10.76 45.83
CA GLY A 62 -17.41 -11.84 46.82
C GLY A 62 -16.12 -12.24 47.56
N ARG A 63 -16.07 -13.49 48.08
CA ARG A 63 -14.94 -14.03 48.89
C ARG A 63 -13.69 -14.26 48.02
N ASN A 64 -13.03 -13.18 47.67
CA ASN A 64 -11.81 -13.20 46.88
C ASN A 64 -10.58 -12.87 47.72
N LYS A 65 -9.42 -13.35 47.24
CA LYS A 65 -8.11 -13.01 47.80
C LYS A 65 -7.70 -11.56 47.51
N TRP A 66 -8.38 -10.89 46.58
CA TRP A 66 -8.12 -9.52 46.15
C TRP A 66 -9.00 -8.54 46.92
N THR A 67 -8.37 -7.46 47.38
CA THR A 67 -9.07 -6.35 47.99
C THR A 67 -9.64 -5.41 46.91
N PRO A 68 -10.74 -4.70 47.17
CA PRO A 68 -11.27 -3.71 46.24
C PRO A 68 -10.26 -2.62 45.85
N GLN A 69 -9.33 -2.29 46.76
CA GLN A 69 -8.27 -1.31 46.50
C GLN A 69 -7.26 -1.85 45.48
N GLU A 70 -6.85 -3.11 45.63
CA GLU A 70 -5.98 -3.77 44.65
C GLU A 70 -6.66 -3.87 43.28
N GLU A 71 -7.97 -4.13 43.23
CA GLU A 71 -8.72 -4.18 41.97
C GLU A 71 -8.82 -2.81 41.27
N ILE A 72 -8.99 -1.73 42.03
CA ILE A 72 -8.98 -0.36 41.47
C ILE A 72 -7.58 -0.02 40.96
N HIS A 73 -6.54 -0.28 41.75
CA HIS A 73 -5.15 -0.04 41.33
C HIS A 73 -4.78 -0.86 40.08
N LEU A 74 -5.28 -2.10 39.97
CA LEU A 74 -5.09 -2.93 38.77
C LEU A 74 -5.71 -2.26 37.53
N LEU A 75 -6.92 -1.70 37.64
CA LEU A 75 -7.58 -1.03 36.53
C LEU A 75 -6.91 0.30 36.17
N ASP A 76 -6.59 1.14 37.16
CA ASP A 76 -5.90 2.41 36.97
C ASP A 76 -4.52 2.21 36.32
N ALA A 77 -3.76 1.21 36.79
CA ALA A 77 -2.48 0.85 36.21
C ALA A 77 -2.62 0.31 34.78
N THR A 78 -3.66 -0.49 34.50
CA THR A 78 -3.91 -0.99 33.14
C THR A 78 -4.27 0.13 32.17
N GLU A 79 -5.00 1.15 32.64
CA GLU A 79 -5.29 2.36 31.85
C GLU A 79 -4.02 3.17 31.59
N TYR A 80 -3.16 3.34 32.61
CA TYR A 80 -1.97 4.18 32.51
C TYR A 80 -0.81 3.53 31.72
N TYR A 81 -0.45 2.29 32.03
CA TYR A 81 0.69 1.58 31.42
C TYR A 81 0.31 0.78 30.16
N GLY A 82 -1.00 0.59 29.93
CA GLY A 82 -1.53 -0.17 28.82
C GLY A 82 -1.53 -1.69 29.07
N PHE A 83 -2.55 -2.35 28.53
CA PHE A 83 -2.70 -3.80 28.61
C PHE A 83 -1.50 -4.55 28.01
N GLY A 84 -0.92 -5.48 28.77
CA GLY A 84 0.21 -6.30 28.35
C GLY A 84 1.52 -5.98 29.08
N ASN A 85 1.63 -4.79 29.68
CA ASN A 85 2.80 -4.40 30.47
C ASN A 85 2.63 -4.79 31.95
N TRP A 86 2.56 -6.10 32.20
CA TRP A 86 2.23 -6.64 33.53
C TRP A 86 3.29 -6.36 34.60
N GLU A 87 4.55 -6.14 34.21
CA GLU A 87 5.65 -5.80 35.12
C GLU A 87 5.40 -4.45 35.79
N ASP A 88 5.13 -3.40 35.00
CA ASP A 88 4.85 -2.07 35.52
C ASP A 88 3.49 -1.99 36.24
N ILE A 89 2.50 -2.76 35.76
CA ILE A 89 1.18 -2.86 36.40
C ILE A 89 1.31 -3.47 37.80
N ALA A 90 2.07 -4.55 37.96
CA ALA A 90 2.32 -5.18 39.26
C ALA A 90 3.08 -4.24 40.21
N ASN A 91 4.08 -3.52 39.70
CA ASN A 91 4.81 -2.52 40.48
C ASN A 91 3.89 -1.40 41.00
N HIS A 92 2.86 -1.01 40.24
CA HIS A 92 1.88 -0.01 40.66
C HIS A 92 0.90 -0.52 41.73
N ILE A 93 0.61 -1.82 41.73
CA ILE A 93 -0.22 -2.47 42.75
C ILE A 93 0.59 -2.72 44.04
N GLU A 94 1.90 -2.91 43.92
CA GLU A 94 2.91 -3.18 44.98
C GLU A 94 2.72 -4.50 45.75
N THR A 95 1.49 -5.03 45.83
CA THR A 95 1.16 -6.21 46.64
C THR A 95 1.11 -7.53 45.88
N ARG A 96 1.22 -7.51 44.54
CA ARG A 96 0.98 -8.67 43.65
C ARG A 96 2.07 -8.85 42.61
N THR A 97 2.22 -10.09 42.12
CA THR A 97 3.14 -10.41 41.03
C THR A 97 2.52 -10.11 39.66
N PRO A 98 3.34 -9.92 38.61
CA PRO A 98 2.84 -9.68 37.25
C PRO A 98 1.97 -10.83 36.72
N GLU A 99 2.29 -12.08 37.08
CA GLU A 99 1.47 -13.23 36.69
C GLU A 99 0.10 -13.21 37.38
N GLU A 100 0.05 -12.91 38.67
CA GLU A 100 -1.20 -12.83 39.42
C GLU A 100 -2.08 -11.67 38.92
N ALA A 101 -1.49 -10.51 38.63
CA ALA A 101 -2.20 -9.35 38.07
C ALA A 101 -2.79 -9.65 36.69
N LYS A 102 -2.02 -10.34 35.83
CA LYS A 102 -2.47 -10.80 34.53
C LYS A 102 -3.63 -11.79 34.64
N GLU A 103 -3.46 -12.82 35.47
CA GLU A 103 -4.48 -13.87 35.64
C GLU A 103 -5.78 -13.31 36.17
N GLU A 104 -5.74 -12.44 37.20
CA GLU A 104 -6.95 -11.81 37.74
C GLU A 104 -7.61 -10.93 36.67
N TYR A 105 -6.84 -10.12 35.93
CA TYR A 105 -7.40 -9.26 34.89
C TYR A 105 -8.11 -10.07 33.79
N VAL A 106 -7.42 -11.09 33.25
CA VAL A 106 -7.95 -11.93 32.18
C VAL A 106 -9.17 -12.71 32.65
N HIS A 107 -9.06 -13.40 33.78
CA HIS A 107 -10.15 -14.21 34.30
C HIS A 107 -11.38 -13.36 34.62
N ARG A 108 -11.20 -12.18 35.23
CA ARG A 108 -12.31 -11.34 35.71
C ARG A 108 -12.92 -10.43 34.64
N TYR A 109 -12.10 -9.80 33.81
CA TYR A 109 -12.56 -8.77 32.87
C TYR A 109 -12.67 -9.27 31.43
N LEU A 110 -12.02 -10.38 31.06
CA LEU A 110 -12.11 -10.95 29.71
C LEU A 110 -12.95 -12.24 29.66
N ASP A 111 -12.66 -13.21 30.53
CA ASP A 111 -13.27 -14.55 30.44
C ASP A 111 -14.59 -14.69 31.23
N ALA A 112 -14.72 -13.93 32.32
CA ALA A 112 -15.93 -13.92 33.12
C ALA A 112 -17.08 -13.13 32.46
N THR A 113 -18.19 -13.02 33.18
CA THR A 113 -19.45 -12.44 32.71
C THR A 113 -19.28 -11.02 32.16
N LEU A 114 -18.40 -10.21 32.77
CA LEU A 114 -18.11 -8.84 32.30
C LEU A 114 -17.54 -8.83 30.88
N GLY A 115 -16.47 -9.59 30.64
CA GLY A 115 -15.84 -9.66 29.32
C GLY A 115 -16.77 -10.23 28.26
N LYS A 116 -17.49 -11.31 28.56
CA LYS A 116 -18.47 -11.90 27.64
C LYS A 116 -19.56 -10.92 27.22
N MET A 117 -20.06 -10.10 28.14
CA MET A 117 -21.14 -9.14 27.87
C MET A 117 -20.63 -7.84 27.24
N CYS A 118 -19.45 -7.37 27.60
CA CYS A 118 -18.87 -6.12 27.07
C CYS A 118 -18.16 -6.30 25.73
N TRP A 119 -17.56 -7.47 25.48
CA TRP A 119 -16.77 -7.72 24.27
C TRP A 119 -17.61 -7.87 23.01
N ALA A 120 -18.77 -8.52 23.08
CA ALA A 120 -19.62 -8.72 21.89
C ALA A 120 -20.14 -7.38 21.30
N PRO A 121 -20.63 -6.41 22.09
CA PRO A 121 -20.91 -5.06 21.61
C PRO A 121 -19.68 -4.32 21.08
N ALA A 122 -18.53 -4.42 21.76
CA ALA A 122 -17.29 -3.77 21.35
C ALA A 122 -16.78 -4.30 19.99
N LEU A 123 -16.82 -5.62 19.79
CA LEU A 123 -16.43 -6.27 18.55
C LEU A 123 -17.34 -5.87 17.36
N ARG A 124 -18.64 -5.66 17.61
CA ARG A 124 -19.58 -5.16 16.60
C ARG A 124 -19.31 -3.71 16.20
N ARG A 125 -18.85 -2.89 17.15
CA ARG A 125 -18.50 -1.47 16.92
C ARG A 125 -17.10 -1.29 16.35
N ARG A 126 -16.25 -2.33 16.41
CA ARG A 126 -14.91 -2.29 15.84
C ARG A 126 -15.03 -1.99 14.34
N PRO A 127 -14.43 -0.89 13.85
CA PRO A 127 -14.38 -0.62 12.43
C PRO A 127 -13.74 -1.83 11.75
N ARG A 128 -14.48 -2.50 10.86
CA ARG A 128 -13.86 -3.46 9.96
C ARG A 128 -13.01 -2.65 9.02
N TYR A 129 -11.71 -2.56 9.32
CA TYR A 129 -10.72 -2.08 8.38
C TYR A 129 -10.81 -2.98 7.15
N ARG A 130 -11.49 -2.48 6.12
CA ARG A 130 -11.55 -3.11 4.81
C ARG A 130 -10.43 -2.44 4.06
N ASP A 131 -9.32 -3.15 3.85
CA ASP A 131 -8.20 -2.64 3.06
C ASP A 131 -8.76 -2.05 1.75
N PRO A 132 -8.70 -0.72 1.54
CA PRO A 132 -9.19 -0.10 0.32
C PRO A 132 -8.37 -0.52 -0.90
N ILE A 133 -7.16 -0.99 -0.64
CA ILE A 133 -6.30 -1.67 -1.59
C ILE A 133 -6.93 -3.04 -1.85
N LYS A 134 -7.96 -3.09 -2.72
CA LYS A 134 -8.29 -4.33 -3.44
C LYS A 134 -6.96 -4.93 -3.86
N GLU A 135 -6.65 -6.16 -3.44
CA GLU A 135 -5.46 -6.89 -3.88
C GLU A 135 -5.27 -6.59 -5.37
N GLU A 136 -4.27 -5.78 -5.72
CA GLU A 136 -4.02 -5.49 -7.12
C GLU A 136 -3.67 -6.85 -7.74
N LYS A 137 -4.61 -7.51 -8.42
CA LYS A 137 -4.32 -8.77 -9.14
C LYS A 137 -3.50 -8.50 -10.41
N GLY A 138 -2.93 -7.30 -10.53
CA GLY A 138 -1.99 -6.97 -11.57
C GLY A 138 -0.67 -7.66 -11.29
N ALA A 139 0.08 -7.92 -12.36
CA ALA A 139 1.41 -8.52 -12.27
C ALA A 139 2.22 -7.83 -11.15
N LEU A 140 2.15 -6.48 -11.04
CA LEU A 140 2.90 -5.59 -10.13
C LEU A 140 2.63 -5.70 -8.62
N SER A 141 1.68 -6.53 -8.16
CA SER A 141 1.38 -6.58 -6.73
C SER A 141 2.40 -7.32 -5.88
N HIS A 142 2.44 -6.93 -4.60
CA HIS A 142 3.26 -7.56 -3.57
C HIS A 142 3.00 -9.07 -3.46
N ALA A 143 1.73 -9.50 -3.54
CA ALA A 143 1.34 -10.92 -3.53
C ALA A 143 1.83 -11.71 -4.76
N SER A 144 2.09 -11.04 -5.88
CA SER A 144 2.67 -11.65 -7.08
C SER A 144 4.19 -11.76 -6.95
N ILE A 145 4.84 -10.79 -6.31
CA ILE A 145 6.30 -10.81 -6.03
C ILE A 145 6.66 -11.92 -5.02
N SER A 146 5.82 -12.11 -3.99
CA SER A 146 6.05 -13.15 -2.97
C SER A 146 5.92 -14.58 -3.49
N LYS A 147 5.29 -14.79 -4.66
CA LYS A 147 5.18 -16.12 -5.30
C LYS A 147 6.41 -16.48 -6.14
N MET A 148 7.32 -15.54 -6.37
CA MET A 148 8.49 -15.78 -7.21
C MET A 148 9.59 -16.54 -6.46
N PRO A 149 10.35 -17.44 -7.13
CA PRO A 149 11.48 -18.16 -6.54
C PRO A 149 12.52 -17.20 -5.97
N LEU A 150 13.02 -17.46 -4.76
CA LEU A 150 14.05 -16.64 -4.11
C LEU A 150 15.28 -16.44 -5.02
N LEU A 151 15.98 -15.32 -4.85
CA LEU A 151 17.21 -15.05 -5.59
C LEU A 151 18.25 -16.15 -5.33
N ASP A 152 18.78 -16.74 -6.40
CA ASP A 152 19.85 -17.74 -6.35
C ASP A 152 21.21 -17.06 -6.18
N VAL A 153 21.62 -16.90 -4.91
CA VAL A 153 22.80 -16.15 -4.49
C VAL A 153 23.50 -16.90 -3.35
N SER A 154 24.83 -17.04 -3.42
CA SER A 154 25.60 -17.63 -2.32
C SER A 154 25.67 -16.71 -1.10
N SER A 155 25.95 -17.25 0.09
CA SER A 155 26.03 -16.45 1.33
C SER A 155 27.03 -15.27 1.24
N GLN A 156 28.16 -15.46 0.54
CA GLN A 156 29.15 -14.40 0.32
C GLN A 156 28.65 -13.32 -0.64
N GLU A 157 27.99 -13.72 -1.73
CA GLU A 157 27.40 -12.79 -2.71
C GLU A 157 26.23 -12.02 -2.11
N ALA A 158 25.43 -12.65 -1.24
CA ALA A 158 24.33 -12.02 -0.51
C ALA A 158 24.87 -10.94 0.43
N ALA A 159 25.96 -11.23 1.16
CA ALA A 159 26.62 -10.25 2.02
C ALA A 159 27.17 -9.05 1.22
N GLN A 160 27.75 -9.27 0.03
CA GLN A 160 28.24 -8.18 -0.84
C GLN A 160 27.11 -7.26 -1.32
N LEU A 161 25.89 -7.78 -1.46
CA LEU A 161 24.71 -7.04 -1.87
C LEU A 161 23.91 -6.44 -0.71
N GLY A 162 24.23 -6.78 0.54
CA GLY A 162 23.36 -6.52 1.69
C GLY A 162 21.99 -7.21 1.54
N TYR A 163 21.94 -8.38 0.91
CA TYR A 163 20.72 -9.13 0.67
C TYR A 163 20.40 -10.07 1.83
N MET A 164 19.24 -9.87 2.44
CA MET A 164 18.72 -10.63 3.57
C MET A 164 17.85 -11.79 3.07
N VAL A 165 18.45 -12.96 2.92
CA VAL A 165 17.83 -14.16 2.32
C VAL A 165 16.49 -14.54 2.95
N LEU A 166 16.38 -14.55 4.28
CA LEU A 166 15.15 -14.91 4.99
C LEU A 166 14.03 -13.85 4.87
N ARG A 167 14.40 -12.60 4.53
CA ARG A 167 13.47 -11.49 4.32
C ARG A 167 13.11 -11.30 2.84
N ASP A 168 13.83 -11.95 1.93
CA ASP A 168 13.79 -11.72 0.48
C ASP A 168 13.94 -10.22 0.14
N ASP A 169 14.92 -9.56 0.77
CA ASP A 169 15.02 -8.10 0.74
C ASP A 169 16.43 -7.55 0.89
N PHE A 170 16.65 -6.30 0.47
CA PHE A 170 17.96 -5.64 0.53
C PHE A 170 18.04 -4.67 1.71
N GLU A 171 19.23 -4.48 2.27
CA GLU A 171 19.51 -3.46 3.28
C GLU A 171 19.31 -2.05 2.73
N LYS A 172 19.67 -1.84 1.46
CA LYS A 172 19.47 -0.58 0.74
C LYS A 172 18.65 -0.83 -0.51
N GLU A 173 17.42 -0.33 -0.52
CA GLU A 173 16.51 -0.52 -1.64
C GLU A 173 16.71 0.52 -2.76
N PHE A 174 16.08 0.27 -3.90
CA PHE A 174 15.97 1.27 -4.95
C PHE A 174 15.11 2.46 -4.46
N ASP A 175 15.62 3.68 -4.64
CA ASP A 175 15.02 4.92 -4.10
C ASP A 175 14.76 4.81 -2.59
N ASN A 176 15.84 4.55 -1.84
CA ASN A 176 15.82 4.39 -0.37
C ASN A 176 15.31 5.63 0.40
N GLU A 177 15.26 6.78 -0.26
CA GLU A 177 14.80 8.03 0.34
C GLU A 177 13.30 8.30 0.05
N ALA A 178 12.58 7.36 -0.55
CA ALA A 178 11.16 7.55 -0.88
C ALA A 178 10.32 7.85 0.36
N GLU A 179 10.67 7.24 1.48
CA GLU A 179 10.04 7.37 2.79
C GLU A 179 10.16 8.80 3.35
N TYR A 180 11.17 9.59 2.92
CA TYR A 180 11.28 11.00 3.29
C TYR A 180 10.03 11.79 2.90
N LEU A 181 9.38 11.42 1.78
CA LEU A 181 8.21 12.10 1.24
C LEU A 181 7.02 12.08 2.22
N ILE A 182 6.91 11.03 3.02
CA ILE A 182 5.83 10.85 4.01
C ILE A 182 6.31 11.05 5.45
N SER A 183 7.60 11.26 5.68
CA SER A 183 8.20 11.31 7.02
C SER A 183 7.60 12.40 7.93
N ASN A 184 7.21 13.53 7.34
CA ASN A 184 6.63 14.68 8.06
C ASN A 184 5.10 14.77 7.89
N LEU A 185 4.45 13.73 7.37
CA LEU A 185 3.01 13.73 7.12
C LEU A 185 2.27 13.53 8.45
N SER A 186 1.56 14.57 8.91
CA SER A 186 0.67 14.52 10.08
C SER A 186 -0.78 14.49 9.64
N ILE A 187 -1.63 13.70 10.30
CA ILE A 187 -3.06 13.59 9.99
C ILE A 187 -3.83 14.18 11.18
N ASN A 188 -4.49 15.32 10.97
CA ASN A 188 -5.25 16.03 12.00
C ASN A 188 -6.70 16.13 11.57
N HIS A 189 -7.50 15.10 11.90
CA HIS A 189 -8.90 14.99 11.45
C HIS A 189 -9.79 16.19 11.79
N ASP A 190 -9.47 16.93 12.86
CA ASP A 190 -10.28 18.08 13.30
C ASP A 190 -9.86 19.42 12.69
N LYS A 191 -8.65 19.50 12.11
CA LYS A 191 -8.05 20.75 11.61
C LYS A 191 -7.76 20.74 10.12
N ASP A 192 -7.70 19.56 9.51
CA ASP A 192 -7.37 19.42 8.10
C ASP A 192 -8.58 19.80 7.24
N ASP A 193 -8.45 20.88 6.48
CA ASP A 193 -9.46 21.26 5.49
C ASP A 193 -9.40 20.31 4.28
N CYS A 194 -10.43 20.34 3.41
CA CYS A 194 -10.47 19.50 2.22
C CYS A 194 -9.22 19.64 1.33
N LEU A 195 -8.61 20.84 1.28
CA LEU A 195 -7.38 21.09 0.55
C LEU A 195 -6.18 20.39 1.20
N ASP A 196 -6.06 20.44 2.53
CA ASP A 196 -4.99 19.77 3.27
C ASP A 196 -5.06 18.26 3.10
N ILE A 197 -6.28 17.71 3.17
CA ILE A 197 -6.53 16.28 2.92
C ILE A 197 -6.11 15.94 1.49
N ALA A 198 -6.52 16.72 0.49
CA ALA A 198 -6.13 16.49 -0.90
C ALA A 198 -4.61 16.53 -1.09
N LEU A 199 -3.92 17.52 -0.51
CA LEU A 199 -2.46 17.62 -0.57
C LEU A 199 -1.77 16.41 0.08
N LYS A 200 -2.23 15.97 1.25
CA LYS A 200 -1.70 14.77 1.91
C LYS A 200 -1.94 13.52 1.07
N LEU A 201 -3.12 13.37 0.48
CA LEU A 201 -3.40 12.27 -0.45
C LEU A 201 -2.47 12.31 -1.67
N THR A 202 -2.22 13.49 -2.26
CA THR A 202 -1.26 13.58 -3.38
C THR A 202 0.17 13.20 -2.96
N GLN A 203 0.60 13.54 -1.74
CA GLN A 203 1.89 13.09 -1.21
C GLN A 203 1.91 11.56 -1.08
N VAL A 204 0.87 10.95 -0.50
CA VAL A 204 0.76 9.49 -0.40
C VAL A 204 0.73 8.82 -1.78
N ASP A 205 0.08 9.41 -2.77
CA ASP A 205 0.07 8.91 -4.15
C ASP A 205 1.47 8.95 -4.78
N MET A 206 2.21 10.05 -4.60
CA MET A 206 3.60 10.16 -5.05
C MET A 206 4.50 9.10 -4.40
N TYR A 207 4.33 8.85 -3.10
CA TYR A 207 5.05 7.78 -2.39
C TYR A 207 4.69 6.40 -2.95
N THR A 208 3.39 6.13 -3.13
CA THR A 208 2.89 4.87 -3.70
C THR A 208 3.46 4.61 -5.10
N GLN A 209 3.58 5.65 -5.93
CA GLN A 209 4.20 5.54 -7.24
C GLN A 209 5.69 5.12 -7.16
N ARG A 210 6.44 5.67 -6.21
CA ARG A 210 7.85 5.27 -5.96
C ARG A 210 7.95 3.82 -5.51
N LEU A 211 7.08 3.39 -4.60
CA LEU A 211 7.01 1.99 -4.15
C LEU A 211 6.67 1.03 -5.30
N ARG A 212 5.72 1.39 -6.17
CA ARG A 212 5.39 0.58 -7.36
C ARG A 212 6.60 0.41 -8.28
N GLU A 213 7.38 1.45 -8.51
CA GLU A 213 8.59 1.38 -9.33
C GLU A 213 9.68 0.52 -8.67
N ARG A 214 9.86 0.65 -7.34
CA ARG A 214 10.76 -0.21 -6.56
C ARG A 214 10.37 -1.69 -6.68
N ALA A 215 9.10 -1.99 -6.47
CA ALA A 215 8.53 -3.33 -6.61
C ALA A 215 8.71 -3.89 -8.04
N ARG A 216 8.46 -3.05 -9.06
CA ARG A 216 8.68 -3.41 -10.48
C ARG A 216 10.13 -3.79 -10.75
N ARG A 217 11.10 -3.01 -10.28
CA ARG A 217 12.53 -3.29 -10.47
C ARG A 217 12.97 -4.56 -9.76
N LYS A 218 12.52 -4.75 -8.51
CA LYS A 218 12.80 -5.96 -7.73
C LYS A 218 12.29 -7.20 -8.45
N ARG A 219 11.08 -7.14 -9.02
CA ARG A 219 10.58 -8.20 -9.89
C ARG A 219 11.48 -8.45 -11.08
N ILE A 220 11.77 -7.43 -11.89
CA ILE A 220 12.53 -7.64 -13.13
C ILE A 220 13.90 -8.26 -12.82
N ALA A 221 14.55 -7.82 -11.74
CA ALA A 221 15.81 -8.40 -11.29
C ALA A 221 15.70 -9.89 -10.94
N LYS A 222 14.57 -10.29 -10.33
CA LYS A 222 14.25 -11.66 -9.93
C LYS A 222 13.85 -12.53 -11.13
N ASP A 223 12.90 -12.07 -11.95
CA ASP A 223 12.39 -12.76 -13.14
C ASP A 223 13.52 -13.10 -14.11
N TYR A 224 14.37 -12.11 -14.43
CA TYR A 224 15.46 -12.28 -15.37
C TYR A 224 16.74 -12.81 -14.70
N MET A 225 16.71 -13.17 -13.42
CA MET A 225 17.87 -13.69 -12.67
C MET A 225 19.11 -12.79 -12.82
N LEU A 226 18.91 -11.46 -12.85
CA LEU A 226 19.96 -10.50 -13.21
C LEU A 226 21.14 -10.53 -12.23
N VAL A 227 20.85 -10.78 -10.95
CA VAL A 227 21.87 -10.89 -9.90
C VAL A 227 22.79 -12.10 -10.14
N SER A 228 22.20 -13.26 -10.42
CA SER A 228 22.96 -14.49 -10.69
C SER A 228 23.75 -14.37 -12.00
N GLN A 229 23.18 -13.72 -13.03
CA GLN A 229 23.90 -13.41 -14.26
C GLN A 229 25.10 -12.47 -14.02
N PHE A 230 24.94 -11.44 -13.19
CA PHE A 230 26.01 -10.50 -12.84
C PHE A 230 27.21 -11.20 -12.21
N PHE A 231 26.99 -12.05 -11.20
CA PHE A 231 28.08 -12.82 -10.59
C PHE A 231 28.66 -13.88 -11.51
N SER A 232 27.83 -14.50 -12.37
CA SER A 232 28.32 -15.43 -13.39
C SER A 232 29.21 -14.76 -14.43
N LEU A 233 29.03 -13.46 -14.71
CA LEU A 233 29.89 -12.69 -15.60
C LEU A 233 31.21 -12.31 -14.94
N MET A 234 31.21 -12.05 -13.62
CA MET A 234 32.44 -11.76 -12.86
C MET A 234 33.30 -13.00 -12.62
N LYS A 235 32.68 -14.19 -12.55
CA LYS A 235 33.40 -15.46 -12.51
C LYS A 235 33.88 -15.78 -13.94
N ASP A 236 35.08 -15.34 -14.29
CA ASP A 236 35.74 -15.58 -15.58
C ASP A 236 35.54 -17.04 -16.07
N ARG A 237 34.56 -17.26 -16.94
CA ARG A 237 34.36 -18.56 -17.61
C ARG A 237 34.90 -18.47 -19.03
N PRO A 238 36.01 -19.16 -19.36
CA PRO A 238 36.66 -19.04 -20.66
C PRO A 238 35.90 -19.68 -21.83
N ASN A 239 34.67 -20.17 -21.63
CA ASN A 239 34.00 -21.06 -22.60
C ASN A 239 32.52 -20.72 -22.91
N VAL A 240 32.07 -19.48 -22.67
CA VAL A 240 30.74 -19.08 -23.14
C VAL A 240 30.82 -18.83 -24.66
N LYS A 241 30.27 -19.76 -25.45
CA LYS A 241 30.12 -19.60 -26.90
C LYS A 241 29.44 -18.26 -27.16
N LYS A 242 30.17 -17.33 -27.80
CA LYS A 242 29.64 -16.02 -28.14
C LYS A 242 28.42 -16.22 -29.04
N LYS A 243 27.23 -15.85 -28.53
CA LYS A 243 26.00 -15.84 -29.32
C LYS A 243 26.24 -15.16 -30.69
N PRO A 244 25.65 -15.66 -31.79
CA PRO A 244 25.82 -15.06 -33.11
C PRO A 244 25.59 -13.55 -33.10
N ARG A 245 26.35 -12.80 -33.91
CA ARG A 245 26.23 -11.33 -33.96
C ARG A 245 24.79 -10.89 -34.25
N GLU A 246 24.08 -11.61 -35.11
CA GLU A 246 22.69 -11.31 -35.45
C GLU A 246 21.73 -11.45 -34.25
N THR A 247 21.89 -12.48 -33.42
CA THR A 247 20.99 -12.70 -32.28
C THR A 247 21.22 -11.65 -31.21
N ARG A 248 22.47 -11.21 -31.01
CA ARG A 248 22.79 -10.10 -30.09
C ARG A 248 22.15 -8.78 -30.49
N VAL A 249 22.14 -8.48 -31.79
CA VAL A 249 21.48 -7.26 -32.30
C VAL A 249 19.97 -7.32 -32.09
N LEU A 250 19.37 -8.50 -32.23
CA LEU A 250 17.95 -8.71 -31.95
C LEU A 250 17.66 -8.52 -30.45
N GLU A 251 18.42 -9.19 -29.58
CA GLU A 251 18.32 -9.08 -28.11
C GLU A 251 18.41 -7.63 -27.65
N GLU A 252 19.38 -6.86 -28.16
CA GLU A 252 19.54 -5.45 -27.78
C GLU A 252 18.36 -4.59 -28.23
N ARG A 253 17.78 -4.87 -29.41
CA ARG A 253 16.61 -4.14 -29.92
C ARG A 253 15.32 -4.46 -29.16
N THR A 254 15.17 -5.69 -28.69
CA THR A 254 13.95 -6.15 -27.99
C THR A 254 14.03 -5.94 -26.48
N LYS A 255 15.19 -5.58 -25.92
CA LYS A 255 15.42 -5.40 -24.49
C LYS A 255 14.44 -4.45 -23.77
N VAL A 256 13.93 -3.44 -24.48
CA VAL A 256 12.89 -2.53 -23.95
C VAL A 256 11.58 -3.27 -23.59
N LEU A 257 11.30 -4.39 -24.25
CA LEU A 257 10.11 -5.21 -24.02
C LEU A 257 10.20 -6.03 -22.72
N CYS A 258 11.41 -6.22 -22.16
CA CYS A 258 11.60 -6.89 -20.87
C CYS A 258 10.90 -6.20 -19.70
N GLN A 259 10.47 -4.95 -19.89
CA GLN A 259 9.72 -4.22 -18.87
C GLN A 259 8.25 -4.68 -18.77
N PHE A 260 7.75 -5.35 -19.80
CA PHE A 260 6.34 -5.72 -19.96
C PHE A 260 6.13 -7.23 -20.08
N GLN A 261 7.20 -8.00 -20.17
CA GLN A 261 7.19 -9.44 -20.37
C GLN A 261 7.94 -10.13 -19.24
N THR A 262 7.54 -11.35 -18.91
CA THR A 262 8.36 -12.23 -18.07
C THR A 262 9.61 -12.69 -18.83
N ALA A 263 10.61 -13.24 -18.13
CA ALA A 263 11.80 -13.77 -18.76
C ALA A 263 11.47 -14.89 -19.77
N GLU A 264 10.55 -15.79 -19.42
CA GLU A 264 10.11 -16.87 -20.30
C GLU A 264 9.42 -16.35 -21.57
N GLU A 265 8.47 -15.42 -21.41
CA GLU A 265 7.77 -14.81 -22.56
C GLU A 265 8.75 -14.07 -23.48
N HIS A 266 9.75 -13.40 -22.91
CA HIS A 266 10.76 -12.69 -23.68
C HIS A 266 11.66 -13.64 -24.47
N ASP A 267 12.11 -14.73 -23.86
CA ASP A 267 12.90 -15.76 -24.54
C ASP A 267 12.10 -16.42 -25.67
N GLN A 268 10.82 -16.72 -25.44
CA GLN A 268 9.91 -17.22 -26.48
C GLN A 268 9.75 -16.21 -27.63
N LEU A 269 9.62 -14.92 -27.34
CA LEU A 269 9.57 -13.86 -28.36
C LEU A 269 10.83 -13.87 -29.22
N LEU A 270 12.02 -13.94 -28.62
CA LEU A 270 13.28 -13.98 -29.34
C LEU A 270 13.39 -15.19 -30.27
N VAL A 271 13.02 -16.38 -29.77
CA VAL A 271 13.00 -17.62 -30.57
C VAL A 271 12.02 -17.49 -31.74
N ASN A 272 10.83 -16.94 -31.50
CA ASN A 272 9.81 -16.76 -32.52
C ASN A 272 10.23 -15.76 -33.60
N LEU A 273 10.82 -14.63 -33.23
CA LEU A 273 11.35 -13.64 -34.18
C LEU A 273 12.47 -14.22 -35.04
N GLN A 274 13.36 -15.01 -34.44
CA GLN A 274 14.42 -15.70 -35.19
C GLN A 274 13.85 -16.76 -36.13
N ARG A 275 12.85 -17.53 -35.69
CA ARG A 275 12.14 -18.52 -36.51
C ARG A 275 11.43 -17.86 -37.67
N GLU A 276 10.72 -16.76 -37.44
CA GLU A 276 10.04 -16.00 -38.48
C GLU A 276 11.03 -15.50 -39.54
N LYS A 277 12.17 -14.93 -39.11
CA LYS A 277 13.23 -14.48 -40.03
C LYS A 277 13.75 -15.63 -40.89
N ASN A 278 14.00 -16.80 -40.29
CA ASN A 278 14.47 -17.99 -41.00
C ASN A 278 13.43 -18.49 -42.01
N LEU A 279 12.14 -18.50 -41.64
CA LEU A 279 11.05 -18.88 -42.54
C LEU A 279 10.91 -17.90 -43.70
N ARG A 280 11.00 -16.58 -43.46
CA ARG A 280 10.99 -15.56 -44.52
C ARG A 280 12.16 -15.73 -45.49
N ARG A 281 13.36 -16.04 -44.98
CA ARG A 281 14.54 -16.35 -45.81
C ARG A 281 14.29 -17.60 -46.66
N ARG A 282 13.82 -18.69 -46.03
CA ARG A 282 13.54 -19.95 -46.72
C ARG A 282 12.44 -19.79 -47.78
N LEU A 283 11.40 -19.01 -47.48
CA LEU A 283 10.35 -18.69 -48.44
C LEU A 283 10.94 -17.95 -49.66
N ALA A 284 11.76 -16.93 -49.43
CA ALA A 284 12.43 -16.21 -50.51
C ALA A 284 13.31 -17.13 -51.36
N GLU A 285 14.05 -18.05 -50.71
CA GLU A 285 14.87 -19.04 -51.41
C GLU A 285 14.03 -19.95 -52.31
N LEU A 286 12.91 -20.46 -51.79
CA LEU A 286 12.00 -21.35 -52.53
C LEU A 286 11.31 -20.62 -53.69
N LEU A 287 10.93 -19.34 -53.50
CA LEU A 287 10.36 -18.52 -54.57
C LEU A 287 11.36 -18.30 -55.71
N ILE A 288 12.65 -18.12 -55.40
CA ILE A 288 13.71 -18.04 -56.41
C ILE A 288 13.85 -19.37 -57.16
N CYS A 289 13.86 -20.52 -56.46
CA CYS A 289 13.91 -21.84 -57.11
C CYS A 289 12.72 -22.05 -58.05
N ARG A 290 11.51 -21.73 -57.59
CA ARG A 290 10.29 -21.82 -58.39
C ARG A 290 10.34 -20.93 -59.62
N ARG A 291 10.88 -19.71 -59.49
CA ARG A 291 11.04 -18.76 -60.62
C ARG A 291 12.06 -19.27 -61.64
N ASN A 292 13.05 -20.05 -61.23
CA ASN A 292 14.04 -20.69 -62.11
C ASN A 292 13.60 -22.09 -62.60
N GLY A 293 12.32 -22.45 -62.44
CA GLY A 293 11.75 -23.66 -63.00
C GLY A 293 11.99 -24.95 -62.20
N ILE A 294 12.54 -24.86 -60.98
CA ILE A 294 12.77 -26.02 -60.13
C ILE A 294 11.47 -26.39 -59.42
N THR A 295 11.01 -27.62 -59.65
CA THR A 295 9.73 -28.14 -59.16
C THR A 295 9.87 -29.10 -57.98
N LYS A 296 11.05 -29.69 -57.77
CA LYS A 296 11.34 -30.59 -56.64
C LYS A 296 12.13 -29.89 -55.54
N PHE A 297 11.87 -30.27 -54.29
CA PHE A 297 12.53 -29.68 -53.13
C PHE A 297 14.01 -30.07 -53.02
N GLU A 298 14.35 -31.31 -53.38
CA GLU A 298 15.72 -31.85 -53.37
C GLU A 298 16.63 -31.10 -54.35
N ASP A 299 16.06 -30.72 -55.50
CA ASP A 299 16.77 -29.98 -56.56
C ASP A 299 17.05 -28.51 -56.19
N CYS A 300 16.45 -27.99 -55.11
CA CYS A 300 16.70 -26.63 -54.65
C CYS A 300 18.12 -26.49 -54.06
N GLU A 301 18.60 -27.49 -53.33
CA GLU A 301 19.91 -27.44 -52.67
C GLU A 301 21.04 -27.57 -53.69
N SER A 302 20.88 -28.46 -54.67
CA SER A 302 21.80 -28.59 -55.80
C SER A 302 21.86 -27.31 -56.66
N PHE A 303 20.73 -26.65 -56.89
CA PHE A 303 20.69 -25.35 -57.58
C PHE A 303 21.46 -24.26 -56.83
N TYR A 304 21.30 -24.14 -55.51
CA TYR A 304 22.05 -23.15 -54.72
C TYR A 304 23.54 -23.45 -54.68
N ASN A 305 23.92 -24.73 -54.61
CA ASN A 305 25.33 -25.14 -54.66
C ASN A 305 25.96 -24.84 -56.03
N TYR A 306 25.27 -25.18 -57.12
CA TYR A 306 25.68 -24.84 -58.48
C TYR A 306 25.82 -23.32 -58.67
N ARG A 307 24.81 -22.56 -58.21
CA ARG A 307 24.80 -21.10 -58.26
C ARG A 307 25.93 -20.47 -57.44
N GLN A 308 26.26 -21.00 -56.26
CA GLN A 308 27.37 -20.49 -55.45
C GLN A 308 28.74 -20.72 -56.10
N GLN A 309 28.94 -21.86 -56.77
CA GLN A 309 30.19 -22.18 -57.47
C GLN A 309 30.38 -21.36 -58.76
N HIS A 310 29.29 -21.03 -59.46
CA HIS A 310 29.34 -20.28 -60.72
C HIS A 310 29.21 -18.75 -60.59
N ILE A 311 28.72 -18.24 -59.44
CA ILE A 311 28.74 -16.80 -59.13
C ILE A 311 30.12 -16.34 -58.61
N GLY A 312 30.91 -17.23 -58.01
CA GLY A 312 32.28 -16.93 -57.59
C GLY A 312 33.30 -16.86 -58.74
N SER A 313 32.94 -17.28 -59.95
CA SER A 313 33.85 -17.44 -61.11
C SER A 313 33.53 -16.53 -62.30
N THR A 314 32.48 -15.71 -62.23
CA THR A 314 32.13 -14.78 -63.32
C THR A 314 32.86 -13.44 -63.18
N SER A 315 33.90 -13.28 -64.00
CA SER A 315 34.50 -11.98 -64.36
C SER A 315 33.41 -11.00 -64.84
N PRO A 316 33.47 -9.69 -64.51
CA PRO A 316 32.40 -8.75 -64.81
C PRO A 316 32.41 -8.38 -66.29
N GLY A 317 31.66 -9.14 -67.10
CA GLY A 317 31.57 -8.89 -68.53
C GLY A 317 30.53 -9.78 -69.20
N SER A 318 29.25 -9.49 -69.00
CA SER A 318 28.25 -9.49 -70.08
C SER A 318 26.85 -9.31 -69.51
N SER A 319 26.13 -8.41 -70.17
CA SER A 319 24.74 -8.07 -69.95
C SER A 319 23.82 -9.27 -70.18
N SER A 320 22.97 -9.58 -69.20
CA SER A 320 21.60 -10.03 -69.49
C SER A 320 20.65 -9.47 -68.44
N SER A 321 19.72 -8.67 -68.95
CA SER A 321 18.67 -7.98 -68.23
C SER A 321 17.60 -8.96 -67.74
N VAL A 322 17.50 -9.14 -66.43
CA VAL A 322 16.28 -9.66 -65.76
C VAL A 322 16.01 -8.80 -64.51
N PRO A 323 14.76 -8.38 -64.23
CA PRO A 323 14.50 -7.37 -63.22
C PRO A 323 14.63 -7.93 -61.80
N HIS A 324 15.51 -7.30 -61.01
CA HIS A 324 15.52 -7.39 -59.54
C HIS A 324 14.31 -6.64 -58.95
N PRO A 325 13.62 -7.18 -57.93
CA PRO A 325 12.94 -6.34 -56.96
C PRO A 325 14.01 -5.75 -56.03
N SER A 326 14.21 -4.44 -56.15
CA SER A 326 15.01 -3.64 -55.22
C SER A 326 14.30 -3.55 -53.87
N LEU A 327 14.83 -4.22 -52.85
CA LEU A 327 14.70 -3.76 -51.46
C LEU A 327 16.01 -3.06 -51.11
N SER A 328 15.98 -1.74 -51.24
CA SER A 328 17.04 -0.82 -50.88
C SER A 328 17.40 -0.97 -49.41
N SER A 329 18.51 -1.64 -49.12
CA SER A 329 19.28 -1.41 -47.90
C SER A 329 20.43 -0.46 -48.27
N GLN A 330 20.17 0.84 -48.14
CA GLN A 330 21.24 1.84 -48.18
C GLN A 330 22.23 1.52 -47.06
N LYS A 331 23.36 0.92 -47.42
CA LYS A 331 24.57 0.90 -46.61
C LYS A 331 25.16 2.31 -46.64
N ARG A 332 24.72 3.17 -45.72
CA ARG A 332 25.44 4.41 -45.43
C ARG A 332 26.70 4.04 -44.65
N LYS A 333 27.84 4.34 -45.27
CA LYS A 333 29.19 4.21 -44.73
C LYS A 333 29.33 5.23 -43.61
N GLU A 334 29.14 4.82 -42.36
CA GLU A 334 29.48 5.67 -41.21
C GLU A 334 30.98 5.62 -40.98
N ARG A 335 31.57 6.78 -41.29
CA ARG A 335 32.91 7.19 -40.95
C ARG A 335 32.98 7.31 -39.43
N SER A 336 34.03 6.75 -38.85
CA SER A 336 34.43 6.95 -37.47
C SER A 336 34.53 8.44 -37.13
N GLU A 337 33.59 8.93 -36.34
CA GLU A 337 33.80 10.13 -35.51
C GLU A 337 33.74 9.70 -34.05
N SER A 338 34.91 9.74 -33.44
CA SER A 338 35.10 9.81 -32.00
C SER A 338 34.34 11.00 -31.44
N PHE A 339 33.37 10.78 -30.55
CA PHE A 339 32.85 11.84 -29.69
C PHE A 339 33.01 11.45 -28.22
N SER A 340 33.76 12.30 -27.53
CA SER A 340 34.14 12.20 -26.13
C SER A 340 32.96 12.28 -25.19
N SER A 341 33.01 11.45 -24.16
CA SER A 341 32.26 11.59 -22.91
C SER A 341 32.40 13.01 -22.35
N THR A 342 31.30 13.76 -22.30
CA THR A 342 31.17 14.88 -21.37
C THR A 342 29.90 14.69 -20.55
N ASN A 343 30.11 14.42 -19.26
CA ASN A 343 29.12 14.56 -18.21
C ASN A 343 28.42 15.92 -18.35
N LYS A 344 27.10 15.92 -18.51
CA LYS A 344 26.27 17.05 -18.13
C LYS A 344 25.19 16.55 -17.19
N SER A 345 25.41 16.86 -15.92
CA SER A 345 24.44 16.89 -14.86
C SER A 345 23.19 17.66 -15.32
N PHE A 346 22.04 17.03 -15.16
CA PHE A 346 20.76 17.67 -15.35
C PHE A 346 20.40 18.42 -14.06
N MET A 347 20.43 19.76 -14.09
CA MET A 347 19.81 20.61 -13.07
C MET A 347 18.46 21.12 -13.60
N PRO A 348 17.45 21.32 -12.74
CA PRO A 348 16.15 21.81 -13.17
C PRO A 348 16.19 23.31 -13.47
N PRO A 349 15.42 23.82 -14.46
CA PRO A 349 15.33 25.25 -14.67
C PRO A 349 14.38 25.86 -13.64
N THR A 350 14.89 26.84 -12.90
CA THR A 350 14.14 27.84 -12.17
C THR A 350 13.50 28.81 -13.18
N GLY A 351 12.17 28.88 -13.20
CA GLY A 351 11.42 29.80 -14.05
C GLY A 351 9.91 29.70 -13.81
N SER A 352 9.32 30.79 -13.33
CA SER A 352 7.90 31.01 -13.01
C SER A 352 6.90 30.45 -14.07
N PRO A 353 5.78 29.80 -13.67
CA PRO A 353 4.76 29.36 -14.60
C PRO A 353 3.73 30.46 -14.86
N THR A 354 3.66 30.95 -16.09
CA THR A 354 2.49 31.64 -16.60
C THR A 354 2.09 31.03 -17.94
N SER A 355 0.79 30.71 -18.04
CA SER A 355 0.06 30.21 -19.22
C SER A 355 0.26 28.73 -19.61
N TRP A 356 -0.41 27.85 -18.86
CA TRP A 356 -0.81 26.53 -19.38
C TRP A 356 -1.95 26.71 -20.41
N ARG A 357 -1.66 26.49 -21.70
CA ARG A 357 -2.70 26.06 -22.65
C ARG A 357 -2.68 24.53 -22.75
N LEU A 358 -3.82 23.91 -22.49
CA LEU A 358 -4.04 22.47 -22.68
C LEU A 358 -4.37 22.14 -24.15
N PRO A 359 -4.01 20.94 -24.65
CA PRO A 359 -4.26 20.51 -26.02
C PRO A 359 -5.74 20.15 -26.26
N ALA A 360 -6.20 20.36 -27.49
CA ALA A 360 -7.54 20.03 -27.98
C ALA A 360 -7.92 18.55 -27.74
N ALA A 361 -8.81 18.30 -26.78
CA ALA A 361 -9.38 16.97 -26.50
C ALA A 361 -10.92 16.97 -26.40
N ASP A 362 -11.58 18.07 -26.77
CA ASP A 362 -13.04 18.20 -26.59
C ASP A 362 -13.88 17.53 -27.69
N SER A 363 -13.30 17.20 -28.85
CA SER A 363 -14.09 16.69 -29.99
C SER A 363 -14.63 15.26 -29.81
N ASN A 364 -14.03 14.44 -28.94
CA ASN A 364 -14.45 13.05 -28.74
C ASN A 364 -15.42 12.85 -27.56
N LEU A 365 -15.62 13.86 -26.70
CA LEU A 365 -16.52 13.76 -25.54
C LEU A 365 -17.98 14.11 -25.88
N CYS A 366 -18.20 14.94 -26.90
CA CYS A 366 -19.55 15.23 -27.43
C CYS A 366 -20.30 13.96 -27.89
N ALA A 367 -19.58 12.96 -28.41
CA ALA A 367 -20.18 11.69 -28.87
C ALA A 367 -20.80 10.86 -27.73
N LEU A 368 -20.52 11.18 -26.46
CA LEU A 368 -21.02 10.48 -25.27
C LEU A 368 -22.20 11.20 -24.61
N LEU A 369 -22.65 12.34 -25.15
CA LEU A 369 -23.67 13.20 -24.58
C LEU A 369 -24.85 13.36 -25.52
N SER A 370 -26.05 13.44 -24.97
CA SER A 370 -27.24 13.83 -25.72
C SER A 370 -27.27 15.35 -25.96
N ALA A 371 -27.98 15.81 -26.99
CA ALA A 371 -28.09 17.24 -27.31
C ALA A 371 -28.64 18.09 -26.14
N ALA A 372 -29.48 17.51 -25.28
CA ALA A 372 -29.99 18.18 -24.09
C ALA A 372 -28.92 18.31 -22.98
N GLU A 373 -27.99 17.37 -22.89
CA GLU A 373 -26.87 17.41 -21.94
C GLU A 373 -25.79 18.40 -22.37
N GLU A 374 -25.54 18.51 -23.68
CA GLU A 374 -24.65 19.54 -24.23
C GLU A 374 -25.21 20.95 -23.95
N GLN A 375 -26.52 21.14 -24.11
CA GLN A 375 -27.19 22.40 -23.75
C GLN A 375 -27.11 22.69 -22.24
N LEU A 376 -27.31 21.68 -21.40
CA LEU A 376 -27.16 21.81 -19.94
C LEU A 376 -25.73 22.23 -19.55
N CYS A 377 -24.71 21.59 -20.12
CA CYS A 377 -23.31 21.93 -19.88
C CYS A 377 -22.98 23.36 -20.32
N SER A 378 -23.52 23.77 -21.48
CA SER A 378 -23.36 25.13 -22.00
C SER A 378 -24.02 26.18 -21.11
N MET A 379 -25.23 25.91 -20.63
CA MET A 379 -25.98 26.79 -19.72
C MET A 379 -25.28 26.92 -18.35
N LEU A 380 -24.78 25.81 -17.82
CA LEU A 380 -24.07 25.74 -16.53
C LEU A 380 -22.60 26.16 -16.62
N LYS A 381 -22.05 26.41 -17.82
CA LYS A 381 -20.63 26.73 -18.07
C LYS A 381 -19.65 25.73 -17.44
N ILE A 382 -20.02 24.45 -17.42
CA ILE A 382 -19.16 23.36 -16.93
C ILE A 382 -18.51 22.62 -18.10
N PRO A 383 -17.25 22.16 -17.98
CA PRO A 383 -16.61 21.34 -18.99
C PRO A 383 -17.32 19.97 -19.13
N LEU A 384 -17.41 19.47 -20.35
CA LEU A 384 -18.09 18.21 -20.70
C LEU A 384 -17.53 17.02 -19.90
N SER A 385 -16.22 17.01 -19.66
CA SER A 385 -15.54 16.01 -18.85
C SER A 385 -16.04 15.99 -17.40
N GLN A 386 -16.27 17.16 -16.80
CA GLN A 386 -16.79 17.28 -15.44
C GLN A 386 -18.23 16.76 -15.37
N TYR A 387 -19.10 17.12 -16.33
CA TYR A 387 -20.46 16.59 -16.37
C TYR A 387 -20.50 15.07 -16.52
N ILE A 388 -19.68 14.50 -17.43
CA ILE A 388 -19.59 13.04 -17.62
C ILE A 388 -19.14 12.37 -16.34
N SER A 389 -18.09 12.86 -15.68
CA SER A 389 -17.64 12.31 -14.38
C SER A 389 -18.74 12.35 -13.33
N THR A 390 -19.42 13.49 -13.17
CA THR A 390 -20.51 13.64 -12.19
C THR A 390 -21.68 12.70 -12.50
N LYS A 391 -22.13 12.63 -13.77
CA LYS A 391 -23.20 11.72 -14.20
C LYS A 391 -22.81 10.25 -13.99
N THR A 392 -21.57 9.88 -14.29
CA THR A 392 -21.09 8.50 -14.13
C THR A 392 -21.08 8.09 -12.66
N LEU A 393 -20.68 9.00 -11.76
CA LEU A 393 -20.76 8.79 -10.32
C LEU A 393 -22.21 8.66 -9.83
N LEU A 394 -23.10 9.54 -10.31
CA LEU A 394 -24.52 9.50 -9.95
C LEU A 394 -25.23 8.22 -10.38
N VAL A 395 -24.89 7.67 -11.55
CA VAL A 395 -25.47 6.41 -12.05
C VAL A 395 -24.82 5.18 -11.40
N ALA A 396 -23.52 5.24 -11.06
CA ALA A 396 -22.80 4.11 -10.48
C ALA A 396 -23.16 3.87 -9.01
N ASP A 397 -23.39 4.93 -8.22
CA ASP A 397 -23.68 4.84 -6.78
C ASP A 397 -25.09 5.37 -6.47
N ASN A 398 -26.08 4.46 -6.42
CA ASN A 398 -27.38 4.71 -5.76
C ASN A 398 -27.27 4.85 -4.22
N LEU A 399 -26.10 5.22 -3.70
CA LEU A 399 -25.80 5.34 -2.28
C LEU A 399 -25.30 6.76 -2.01
N GLY A 400 -26.04 7.51 -1.19
CA GLY A 400 -25.84 8.92 -0.93
C GLY A 400 -24.47 9.24 -0.33
N LEU A 401 -23.48 9.47 -1.19
CA LEU A 401 -22.29 10.23 -0.87
C LEU A 401 -22.61 11.72 -0.92
N SER A 402 -22.09 12.44 0.07
CA SER A 402 -22.40 13.83 0.41
C SER A 402 -22.18 14.79 -0.75
N PHE A 403 -23.22 15.00 -1.54
CA PHE A 403 -23.33 16.15 -2.42
C PHE A 403 -23.41 17.39 -1.56
N ASN A 404 -22.57 18.40 -1.82
CA ASN A 404 -22.64 19.67 -1.13
C ASN A 404 -23.88 20.43 -1.66
N PRO A 405 -24.98 20.56 -0.88
CA PRO A 405 -26.25 21.10 -1.39
C PRO A 405 -26.20 22.61 -1.69
N SER A 406 -25.03 23.23 -1.48
CA SER A 406 -24.78 24.64 -1.76
C SER A 406 -24.22 24.91 -3.17
N CYS A 407 -23.81 23.88 -3.93
CA CYS A 407 -23.35 24.05 -5.31
C CYS A 407 -24.52 23.98 -6.31
N GLN A 408 -24.83 25.11 -6.96
CA GLN A 408 -25.95 25.20 -7.93
C GLN A 408 -25.77 24.27 -9.14
N HIS A 409 -24.54 24.04 -9.59
CA HIS A 409 -24.23 23.18 -10.74
C HIS A 409 -24.58 21.73 -10.45
N ASP A 410 -24.17 21.26 -9.28
CA ASP A 410 -24.38 19.90 -8.79
C ASP A 410 -25.87 19.57 -8.64
N ARG A 411 -26.66 20.51 -8.13
CA ARG A 411 -28.13 20.36 -8.02
C ARG A 411 -28.81 20.25 -9.39
N ALA A 412 -28.43 21.10 -10.34
CA ALA A 412 -29.01 21.09 -11.69
C ALA A 412 -28.70 19.79 -12.46
N ILE A 413 -27.51 19.21 -12.25
CA ILE A 413 -27.13 17.93 -12.85
C ILE A 413 -27.95 16.78 -12.24
N VAL A 414 -28.08 16.73 -10.91
CA VAL A 414 -28.89 15.72 -10.21
C VAL A 414 -30.36 15.80 -10.65
N ASP A 415 -30.93 17.00 -10.71
CA ASP A 415 -32.31 17.21 -11.14
C ASP A 415 -32.51 16.70 -12.58
N TYR A 416 -31.59 17.02 -13.50
CA TYR A 416 -31.66 16.53 -14.88
C TYR A 416 -31.55 15.00 -14.99
N VAL A 417 -30.60 14.38 -14.27
CA VAL A 417 -30.38 12.92 -14.29
C VAL A 417 -31.59 12.17 -13.69
N ASN A 418 -32.25 12.73 -12.68
CA ASN A 418 -33.51 12.20 -12.14
C ASN A 418 -34.67 12.35 -13.12
N HIS A 419 -34.88 13.53 -13.73
CA HIS A 419 -35.96 13.77 -14.69
C HIS A 419 -35.81 12.94 -15.98
N SER A 420 -34.56 12.65 -16.38
CA SER A 420 -34.26 11.80 -17.54
C SER A 420 -34.33 10.30 -17.23
N GLY A 421 -34.69 9.91 -16.00
CA GLY A 421 -35.01 8.53 -15.63
C GLY A 421 -33.80 7.62 -15.45
N TRP A 422 -32.58 8.17 -15.35
CA TRP A 422 -31.36 7.38 -15.12
C TRP A 422 -31.25 6.88 -13.67
N ILE A 423 -31.94 7.52 -12.73
CA ILE A 423 -32.00 7.17 -11.32
C ILE A 423 -33.47 7.12 -10.90
N THR A 424 -33.90 6.00 -10.32
CA THR A 424 -35.24 5.89 -9.71
C THR A 424 -35.19 6.53 -8.33
N SER A 425 -35.90 7.63 -8.14
CA SER A 425 -36.07 8.26 -6.83
C SER A 425 -36.72 7.29 -5.83
N ALA A 426 -35.92 6.59 -5.03
CA ALA A 426 -36.39 5.93 -3.82
C ALA A 426 -36.45 6.98 -2.68
N LEU A 427 -37.38 7.93 -2.81
CA LEU A 427 -37.78 8.85 -1.74
C LEU A 427 -39.31 8.89 -1.72
N GLY A 428 -39.88 7.85 -1.10
CA GLY A 428 -41.12 7.91 -0.35
C GLY A 428 -40.77 7.70 1.13
#